data_AF-A0A2A2W7L7-F1
#
_entry.id   AF-A0A2A2W7L7-F1
#
_cell.length_a   1.000
_cell.length_b   1.000
_cell.length_c   1.000
_cell.angle_alpha   90.00
_cell.angle_beta   90.00
_cell.angle_gamma   90.00
#
_symmetry.space_group_name_H-M   'P 1'
#
loop_
_entity.id
_entity.type
_entity.pdbx_description
1 polymer ?
#
loop_
_entity_poly.entity_id
_entity_poly.type
_entity_poly.pdbx_seq_one_letter_code
_entity_poly.pdbx_strand_id
1 'polypeptide(L)'
;MHRSSGRKLILGVMAKYWASGQVKTRLGAAIGMRQAADVHRAFCQHLARQLAAVAEERSFVITPRERQADFAALLPEGWGITFQTEGDLGARMKAWFMQATESDVDRVLVGADCPLLDAAVVHRAGELLGEHDVVLGPAIDGGYYLIGLKGPWRDVYQGLMDEMPWSSDSVFDLTCHRAQQVGLRVATLPPMEDVDTIKELQHLVNQLKQCAGETRYPSLFRTVEHAVSQRGMA
;
A
#
# COMPACT_ATOMS: atom_id res chain seq x y z
N MET A 1 11.05 25.97 8.73
CA MET A 1 9.67 25.59 9.11
C MET A 1 9.77 24.47 10.13
N HIS A 2 9.23 24.70 11.33
CA HIS A 2 9.43 23.84 12.51
C HIS A 2 8.75 22.48 12.33
N ARG A 3 9.53 21.39 12.46
CA ARG A 3 8.96 20.10 12.89
C ARG A 3 8.48 20.27 14.32
N SER A 4 7.20 20.57 14.50
CA SER A 4 6.57 20.50 15.81
C SER A 4 6.22 19.03 16.09
N SER A 5 6.98 18.41 17.00
CA SER A 5 6.87 17.05 17.54
C SER A 5 7.76 15.99 16.86
N GLY A 6 8.79 15.53 17.58
CA GLY A 6 9.70 14.43 17.23
C GLY A 6 9.04 13.06 17.31
N ARG A 7 7.86 12.90 16.69
CA ARG A 7 7.15 11.63 16.58
C ARG A 7 7.87 10.74 15.58
N LYS A 8 7.97 9.46 15.89
CA LYS A 8 8.46 8.44 14.96
C LYS A 8 7.32 8.03 14.04
N LEU A 9 7.62 7.79 12.78
CA LEU A 9 6.74 7.17 11.81
C LEU A 9 7.17 5.72 11.61
N ILE A 10 6.23 4.79 11.63
CA ILE A 10 6.44 3.39 11.23
C ILE A 10 5.61 3.13 9.97
N LEU A 11 6.27 2.59 8.94
CA LEU A 11 5.64 2.20 7.69
C LEU A 11 5.42 0.69 7.61
N GLY A 12 4.21 0.28 7.24
CA GLY A 12 3.88 -1.07 6.80
C GLY A 12 3.52 -1.09 5.32
N VAL A 13 4.00 -2.09 4.58
CA VAL A 13 3.53 -2.42 3.24
C VAL A 13 2.81 -3.76 3.28
N MET A 14 1.49 -3.77 3.16
CA MET A 14 0.71 -5.02 3.13
C MET A 14 0.85 -5.69 1.77
N ALA A 15 1.32 -6.93 1.77
CA ALA A 15 1.49 -7.70 0.54
C ALA A 15 1.11 -9.17 0.73
N LYS A 16 0.32 -9.71 -0.20
CA LYS A 16 0.20 -11.16 -0.37
C LYS A 16 1.36 -11.66 -1.24
N TYR A 17 1.87 -12.85 -0.93
CA TYR A 17 2.88 -13.51 -1.74
C TYR A 17 2.41 -13.69 -3.18
N TRP A 18 3.31 -13.47 -4.14
CA TRP A 18 3.05 -13.51 -5.58
C TRP A 18 2.91 -14.94 -6.14
N ALA A 19 2.03 -15.75 -5.54
CA ALA A 19 1.67 -17.04 -6.10
C ALA A 19 0.75 -16.86 -7.33
N SER A 20 1.11 -17.46 -8.46
CA SER A 20 0.29 -17.48 -9.67
C SER A 20 -1.12 -17.99 -9.37
N GLY A 21 -2.13 -17.24 -9.80
CA GLY A 21 -3.54 -17.54 -9.57
C GLY A 21 -4.06 -17.11 -8.19
N GLN A 22 -3.21 -16.54 -7.33
CA GLN A 22 -3.61 -16.08 -5.99
C GLN A 22 -3.53 -14.56 -5.80
N VAL A 23 -2.85 -13.86 -6.71
CA VAL A 23 -2.74 -12.39 -6.76
C VAL A 23 -3.08 -11.93 -8.18
N LYS A 24 -3.57 -10.70 -8.30
CA LYS A 24 -3.82 -10.05 -9.60
C LYS A 24 -4.62 -10.94 -10.57
N THR A 25 -5.62 -11.67 -10.08
CA THR A 25 -6.37 -12.66 -10.88
C THR A 25 -7.16 -12.00 -12.01
N ARG A 26 -7.67 -10.78 -11.79
CA ARG A 26 -8.32 -9.94 -12.81
C ARG A 26 -7.37 -9.62 -13.96
N LEU A 27 -6.16 -9.16 -13.66
CA LEU A 27 -5.09 -8.95 -14.64
C LEU A 27 -4.65 -10.28 -15.29
N GLY A 28 -4.50 -11.34 -14.49
CA GLY A 28 -4.08 -12.66 -14.94
C GLY A 28 -5.05 -13.31 -15.92
N ALA A 29 -6.34 -12.95 -15.90
CA ALA A 29 -7.30 -13.36 -16.93
C ALA A 29 -6.98 -12.77 -18.32
N ALA A 30 -6.24 -11.66 -18.39
CA ALA A 30 -5.87 -11.00 -19.64
C ALA A 30 -4.43 -11.30 -20.09
N ILE A 31 -3.48 -11.48 -19.17
CA ILE A 31 -2.04 -11.67 -19.50
C ILE A 31 -1.46 -13.01 -19.03
N GLY A 32 -2.29 -13.87 -18.42
CA GLY A 32 -1.86 -15.12 -17.82
C GLY A 32 -1.46 -14.97 -16.34
N MET A 33 -1.83 -15.96 -15.54
CA MET A 33 -1.66 -15.95 -14.07
C MET A 33 -0.21 -15.88 -13.61
N ARG A 34 0.71 -16.47 -14.39
CA ARG A 34 2.16 -16.39 -14.11
C ARG A 34 2.66 -14.96 -14.28
N GLN A 35 2.32 -14.32 -15.40
CA GLN A 35 2.78 -12.96 -15.70
C GLN A 35 2.19 -11.95 -14.71
N ALA A 36 0.92 -12.10 -14.33
CA ALA A 36 0.30 -11.26 -13.31
C ALA A 36 0.98 -11.39 -11.94
N ALA A 37 1.43 -12.59 -11.56
CA ALA A 37 2.25 -12.79 -10.36
C ALA A 37 3.63 -12.13 -10.48
N ASP A 38 4.28 -12.20 -11.64
CA ASP A 38 5.57 -11.53 -11.87
C ASP A 38 5.44 -10.00 -11.80
N VAL A 39 4.34 -9.44 -12.31
CA VAL A 39 3.98 -8.01 -12.15
C VAL A 39 3.82 -7.66 -10.67
N HIS A 40 3.06 -8.45 -9.91
CA HIS A 40 2.88 -8.23 -8.46
C HIS A 40 4.20 -8.26 -7.70
N ARG A 41 5.07 -9.23 -8.01
CA ARG A 41 6.42 -9.31 -7.44
C ARG A 41 7.23 -8.05 -7.75
N ALA A 42 7.15 -7.56 -8.99
CA ALA A 42 7.85 -6.35 -9.40
C ALA A 42 7.34 -5.11 -8.67
N PHE A 43 6.03 -5.02 -8.39
CA PHE A 43 5.47 -3.93 -7.56
C PHE A 43 6.02 -3.97 -6.14
N CYS A 44 5.98 -5.12 -5.47
CA CYS A 44 6.58 -5.29 -4.14
C CYS A 44 8.05 -4.87 -4.12
N GLN A 45 8.85 -5.33 -5.08
CA GLN A 45 10.26 -4.98 -5.17
C GLN A 45 10.48 -3.48 -5.44
N HIS A 46 9.64 -2.91 -6.30
CA HIS A 46 9.72 -1.51 -6.66
C HIS A 46 9.39 -0.60 -5.47
N LEU A 47 8.29 -0.87 -4.78
CA LEU A 47 7.87 -0.15 -3.58
C LEU A 47 8.92 -0.26 -2.46
N ALA A 48 9.48 -1.46 -2.25
CA ALA A 48 10.54 -1.65 -1.26
C ALA A 48 11.77 -0.75 -1.52
N ARG A 49 12.11 -0.51 -2.79
CA ARG A 49 13.19 0.40 -3.18
C ARG A 49 12.78 1.86 -3.07
N GLN A 50 11.59 2.23 -3.55
CA GLN A 50 11.11 3.62 -3.50
C GLN A 50 10.95 4.14 -2.06
N LEU A 51 10.57 3.25 -1.15
CA LEU A 51 10.27 3.56 0.25
C LEU A 51 11.42 3.16 1.18
N ALA A 52 12.63 2.86 0.67
CA ALA A 52 13.75 2.39 1.48
C ALA A 52 14.26 3.43 2.50
N ALA A 53 14.03 4.72 2.26
CA ALA A 53 14.54 5.82 3.07
C ALA A 53 13.43 6.63 3.78
N VAL A 54 12.18 6.14 3.82
CA VAL A 54 11.08 6.80 4.54
C VAL A 54 10.80 6.15 5.87
N ALA A 55 10.33 6.92 6.85
CA ALA A 55 10.02 6.45 8.19
C ALA A 55 11.24 5.91 8.97
N GLU A 56 11.13 5.86 10.28
CA GLU A 56 12.17 5.37 11.18
C GLU A 56 12.26 3.84 11.12
N GLU A 57 11.10 3.18 11.02
CA GLU A 57 10.97 1.74 10.86
C GLU A 57 10.06 1.38 9.69
N ARG A 58 10.38 0.29 9.00
CA ARG A 58 9.66 -0.17 7.81
C ARG A 58 9.52 -1.68 7.86
N SER A 59 8.34 -2.19 7.53
CA SER A 59 8.14 -3.62 7.36
C SER A 59 7.20 -3.96 6.22
N PHE A 60 7.47 -5.09 5.55
CA PHE A 60 6.44 -5.75 4.76
C PHE A 60 5.57 -6.59 5.70
N VAL A 61 4.26 -6.36 5.66
CA VAL A 61 3.25 -7.08 6.44
C VAL A 61 2.67 -8.18 5.54
N ILE A 62 3.24 -9.37 5.60
CA ILE A 62 3.07 -10.38 4.56
C ILE A 62 2.05 -11.47 4.91
N THR A 63 1.51 -12.11 3.87
CA THR A 63 0.80 -13.39 3.97
C THR A 63 1.07 -14.27 2.73
N PRO A 64 1.23 -15.60 2.87
CA PRO A 64 1.26 -16.35 4.13
C PRO A 64 2.68 -16.34 4.74
N ARG A 65 2.79 -16.69 6.03
CA ARG A 65 4.04 -16.56 6.83
C ARG A 65 5.19 -17.39 6.26
N GLU A 66 4.91 -18.53 5.67
CA GLU A 66 5.90 -19.49 5.15
C GLU A 66 6.73 -18.91 3.99
N ARG A 67 6.25 -17.82 3.37
CA ARG A 67 6.94 -17.13 2.28
C ARG A 67 7.89 -16.03 2.76
N GLN A 68 8.18 -15.96 4.07
CA GLN A 68 9.12 -14.99 4.65
C GLN A 68 10.47 -14.98 3.95
N ALA A 69 11.05 -16.16 3.66
CA ALA A 69 12.36 -16.24 3.02
C ALA A 69 12.37 -15.63 1.60
N ASP A 70 11.29 -15.82 0.84
CA ASP A 70 11.16 -15.23 -0.50
C ASP A 70 11.05 -13.70 -0.45
N PHE A 71 10.30 -13.17 0.53
CA PHE A 71 10.24 -11.73 0.77
C PHE A 71 11.60 -11.20 1.23
N ALA A 72 12.27 -11.86 2.18
CA ALA A 72 13.59 -11.44 2.67
C ALA A 72 14.63 -11.35 1.54
N ALA A 73 14.60 -12.28 0.58
CA ALA A 73 15.46 -12.25 -0.60
C ALA A 73 15.10 -11.14 -1.61
N LEU A 74 13.87 -10.61 -1.57
CA LEU A 74 13.40 -9.55 -2.46
C LEU A 74 13.73 -8.15 -1.95
N LEU A 75 13.69 -7.97 -0.63
CA LEU A 75 13.74 -6.66 0.02
C LEU A 75 15.18 -6.15 0.17
N PRO A 76 15.42 -4.83 0.01
CA PRO A 76 16.70 -4.24 0.34
C PRO A 76 16.95 -4.26 1.85
N GLU A 77 18.20 -4.03 2.25
CA GLU A 77 18.58 -3.94 3.66
C GLU A 77 17.76 -2.88 4.42
N GLY A 78 17.50 -3.14 5.71
CA GLY A 78 16.75 -2.23 6.58
C GLY A 78 15.22 -2.38 6.53
N TRP A 79 14.69 -3.34 5.75
CA TRP A 79 13.28 -3.74 5.83
C TRP A 79 13.09 -4.88 6.82
N GLY A 80 12.13 -4.70 7.73
CA GLY A 80 11.58 -5.79 8.53
C GLY A 80 10.54 -6.61 7.76
N ILE A 81 10.20 -7.78 8.31
CA ILE A 81 9.04 -8.57 7.88
C ILE A 81 8.16 -8.81 9.10
N THR A 82 6.88 -8.50 8.96
CA THR A 82 5.82 -8.81 9.92
C THR A 82 4.74 -9.61 9.21
N PHE A 83 3.81 -10.20 9.97
CA PHE A 83 2.82 -11.14 9.41
C PHE A 83 1.41 -10.59 9.58
N GLN A 84 0.60 -10.75 8.54
CA GLN A 84 -0.84 -10.55 8.66
C GLN A 84 -1.43 -11.65 9.55
N THR A 85 -2.43 -11.29 10.36
CA THR A 85 -3.24 -12.28 11.09
C THR A 85 -4.29 -12.91 10.16
N GLU A 86 -4.95 -13.97 10.63
CA GLU A 86 -6.16 -14.48 10.01
C GLU A 86 -7.32 -13.47 10.10
N GLY A 87 -8.32 -13.63 9.23
CA GLY A 87 -9.47 -12.75 9.13
C GLY A 87 -9.51 -11.95 7.82
N ASP A 88 -10.43 -10.99 7.76
CA ASP A 88 -10.58 -10.08 6.63
C ASP A 88 -9.49 -8.99 6.61
N LEU A 89 -9.54 -8.09 5.62
CA LEU A 89 -8.56 -7.01 5.49
C LEU A 89 -8.57 -6.08 6.71
N GLY A 90 -9.75 -5.78 7.24
CA GLY A 90 -9.93 -4.94 8.43
C GLY A 90 -9.25 -5.52 9.67
N ALA A 91 -9.48 -6.80 9.97
CA ALA A 91 -8.84 -7.51 11.07
C ALA A 91 -7.31 -7.47 10.97
N ARG A 92 -6.78 -7.63 9.76
CA ARG A 92 -5.33 -7.60 9.50
C ARG A 92 -4.73 -6.22 9.72
N MET A 93 -5.38 -5.17 9.21
CA MET A 93 -4.95 -3.79 9.43
C MET A 93 -5.00 -3.43 10.92
N LYS A 94 -6.12 -3.73 11.60
CA LYS A 94 -6.27 -3.49 13.04
C LYS A 94 -5.17 -4.14 13.85
N ALA A 95 -4.89 -5.43 13.63
CA ALA A 95 -3.85 -6.15 14.35
C ALA A 95 -2.46 -5.52 14.17
N TRP A 96 -2.18 -4.95 12.99
CA TRP A 96 -0.92 -4.24 12.76
C TRP A 96 -0.87 -2.87 13.44
N PHE A 97 -1.96 -2.11 13.40
CA PHE A 97 -2.04 -0.79 14.04
C PHE A 97 -2.05 -0.86 15.57
N MET A 98 -2.66 -1.89 16.17
CA MET A 98 -2.71 -2.09 17.62
C MET A 98 -1.33 -2.27 18.26
N GLN A 99 -0.29 -2.52 17.48
CA GLN A 99 1.10 -2.57 17.96
C GLN A 99 1.67 -1.18 18.29
N ALA A 100 0.99 -0.08 17.92
CA ALA A 100 1.36 1.28 18.33
C ALA A 100 0.93 1.54 19.78
N THR A 101 1.74 1.12 20.74
CA THR A 101 1.51 1.36 22.18
C THR A 101 2.12 2.67 22.67
N GLU A 102 3.14 3.17 21.97
CA GLU A 102 3.86 4.40 22.30
C GLU A 102 3.13 5.65 21.81
N SER A 103 3.06 6.67 22.66
CA SER A 103 2.28 7.88 22.38
C SER A 103 2.86 8.78 21.30
N ASP A 104 4.12 8.60 20.95
CA ASP A 104 4.91 9.35 19.97
C ASP A 104 5.18 8.56 18.68
N VAL A 105 4.47 7.46 18.46
CA VAL A 105 4.64 6.60 17.27
C VAL A 105 3.41 6.63 16.38
N ASP A 106 3.51 7.31 15.25
CA ASP A 106 2.50 7.28 14.19
C ASP A 106 2.75 6.10 13.25
N ARG A 107 1.66 5.53 12.72
CA ARG A 107 1.74 4.38 11.82
C ARG A 107 1.06 4.67 10.50
N VAL A 108 1.70 4.28 9.40
CA VAL A 108 1.17 4.35 8.04
C VAL A 108 1.24 2.97 7.42
N LEU A 109 0.14 2.53 6.83
CA LEU A 109 0.02 1.25 6.15
C LEU A 109 -0.40 1.49 4.70
N VAL A 110 0.31 0.88 3.77
CA VAL A 110 0.03 1.00 2.33
C VAL A 110 -0.17 -0.37 1.68
N GLY A 111 -0.96 -0.40 0.61
CA GLY A 111 -1.09 -1.55 -0.27
C GLY A 111 0.10 -1.71 -1.21
N ALA A 112 0.28 -2.92 -1.75
CA ALA A 112 1.34 -3.22 -2.71
C ALA A 112 0.95 -2.95 -4.18
N ASP A 113 -0.26 -2.44 -4.41
CA ASP A 113 -0.93 -2.42 -5.72
C ASP A 113 -0.87 -1.06 -6.44
N CYS A 114 -0.38 -0.02 -5.76
CA CYS A 114 -0.07 1.33 -6.27
C CYS A 114 1.44 1.51 -6.47
N PRO A 115 2.06 1.03 -7.58
CA PRO A 115 3.51 1.07 -7.76
C PRO A 115 4.08 2.48 -7.95
N LEU A 116 3.25 3.50 -8.21
CA LEU A 116 3.70 4.89 -8.30
C LEU A 116 3.70 5.63 -6.95
N LEU A 117 3.30 4.95 -5.87
CA LEU A 117 3.49 5.46 -4.51
C LEU A 117 4.98 5.71 -4.25
N ASP A 118 5.31 6.94 -3.84
CA ASP A 118 6.68 7.32 -3.56
C ASP A 118 6.89 7.86 -2.14
N ALA A 119 8.14 8.20 -1.84
CA ALA A 119 8.55 8.69 -0.53
C ALA A 119 7.83 9.99 -0.12
N ALA A 120 7.54 10.87 -1.07
CA ALA A 120 6.93 12.17 -0.79
C ALA A 120 5.52 12.00 -0.23
N VAL A 121 4.77 11.01 -0.73
CA VAL A 121 3.42 10.70 -0.24
C VAL A 121 3.44 10.19 1.20
N VAL A 122 4.38 9.30 1.54
CA VAL A 122 4.52 8.78 2.91
C VAL A 122 4.96 9.88 3.88
N HIS A 123 5.91 10.74 3.47
CA HIS A 123 6.29 11.90 4.28
C HIS A 123 5.13 12.85 4.50
N ARG A 124 4.35 13.14 3.45
CA ARG A 124 3.16 13.99 3.58
C ARG A 124 2.12 13.39 4.51
N ALA A 125 1.93 12.07 4.49
CA ALA A 125 1.06 11.39 5.44
C ALA A 125 1.52 11.61 6.88
N GLY A 126 2.83 11.46 7.15
CA GLY A 126 3.41 11.75 8.46
C GLY A 126 3.21 13.20 8.92
N GLU A 127 3.42 14.17 8.03
CA GLU A 127 3.16 15.59 8.32
C GLU A 127 1.70 15.83 8.71
N LEU A 128 0.76 15.25 7.94
CA LEU A 128 -0.68 15.40 8.19
C LEU A 128 -1.11 14.78 9.51
N LEU A 129 -0.50 13.65 9.93
CA LEU A 129 -0.73 13.03 11.25
C LEU A 129 -0.28 13.91 12.43
N GLY A 130 0.57 14.91 12.19
CA GLY A 130 0.87 15.97 13.16
C GLY A 130 -0.39 16.73 13.60
N GLU A 131 -1.32 16.94 12.68
CA GLU A 131 -2.52 17.76 12.88
C GLU A 131 -3.84 16.97 12.77
N HIS A 132 -3.81 15.74 12.28
CA HIS A 132 -4.99 14.91 12.03
C HIS A 132 -4.87 13.57 12.75
N ASP A 133 -6.02 12.93 12.97
CA ASP A 133 -6.11 11.64 13.64
C ASP A 133 -5.98 10.48 12.65
N VAL A 134 -6.51 10.68 11.44
CA VAL A 134 -6.54 9.71 10.34
C VAL A 134 -6.08 10.39 9.05
N VAL A 135 -5.24 9.71 8.28
CA VAL A 135 -4.86 10.13 6.92
C VAL A 135 -5.21 9.02 5.95
N LEU A 136 -5.89 9.36 4.85
CA LEU A 136 -6.28 8.39 3.81
C LEU A 136 -5.72 8.82 2.45
N GLY A 137 -5.15 7.87 1.72
CA GLY A 137 -4.82 8.00 0.31
C GLY A 137 -5.87 7.30 -0.54
N PRO A 138 -6.81 8.02 -1.20
CA PRO A 138 -7.89 7.41 -1.96
C PRO A 138 -7.35 6.65 -3.17
N ALA A 139 -7.88 5.45 -3.40
CA ALA A 139 -7.69 4.72 -4.64
C ALA A 139 -8.83 5.07 -5.62
N ILE A 140 -8.55 5.09 -6.92
CA ILE A 140 -9.55 5.43 -7.94
C ILE A 140 -10.74 4.45 -7.96
N ASP A 141 -10.56 3.22 -7.47
CA ASP A 141 -11.59 2.19 -7.40
C ASP A 141 -12.56 2.35 -6.21
N GLY A 142 -12.38 3.40 -5.38
CA GLY A 142 -13.20 3.70 -4.20
C GLY A 142 -12.69 3.08 -2.89
N GLY A 143 -11.57 2.36 -2.95
CA GLY A 143 -10.78 1.99 -1.77
C GLY A 143 -9.79 3.08 -1.35
N TYR A 144 -8.76 2.67 -0.62
CA TYR A 144 -7.62 3.51 -0.30
C TYR A 144 -6.31 2.72 -0.41
N TYR A 145 -5.30 3.32 -1.02
CA TYR A 145 -3.96 2.74 -1.13
C TYR A 145 -3.13 2.97 0.14
N LEU A 146 -3.53 3.94 0.98
CA LEU A 146 -2.86 4.32 2.22
C LEU A 146 -3.87 4.63 3.31
N ILE A 147 -3.60 4.10 4.51
CA ILE A 147 -4.22 4.54 5.76
C ILE A 147 -3.13 4.84 6.78
N GLY A 148 -3.19 6.02 7.39
CA GLY A 148 -2.32 6.44 8.48
C GLY A 148 -3.16 6.74 9.72
N LEU A 149 -2.69 6.29 10.89
CA LEU A 149 -3.33 6.54 12.17
C LEU A 149 -2.34 7.19 13.13
N LYS A 150 -2.80 8.24 13.79
CA LYS A 150 -2.01 8.93 14.82
C LYS A 150 -1.93 8.05 16.06
N GLY A 151 -0.71 7.84 16.54
CA GLY A 151 -0.46 7.05 17.75
C GLY A 151 -0.78 7.78 19.06
N PRO A 152 -0.96 7.03 20.15
CA PRO A 152 -0.99 5.56 20.20
C PRO A 152 -2.32 5.03 19.64
N TRP A 153 -2.46 3.70 19.54
CA TRP A 153 -3.75 3.09 19.20
C TRP A 153 -4.84 3.54 20.17
N ARG A 154 -6.03 3.85 19.64
CA ARG A 154 -7.22 4.23 20.39
C ARG A 154 -8.39 3.35 19.95
N ASP A 155 -9.22 2.90 20.88
CA ASP A 155 -10.35 2.01 20.58
C ASP A 155 -11.35 2.59 19.58
N VAL A 156 -11.45 3.92 19.51
CA VAL A 156 -12.25 4.64 18.50
C VAL A 156 -11.84 4.29 17.06
N TYR A 157 -10.59 3.85 16.83
CA TYR A 157 -10.15 3.40 15.51
C TYR A 157 -10.69 2.04 15.11
N GLN A 158 -11.16 1.21 16.04
CA GLN A 158 -11.71 -0.12 15.73
C GLN A 158 -12.87 0.00 14.74
N GLY A 159 -13.81 0.90 15.02
CA GLY A 159 -15.01 1.11 14.21
C GLY A 159 -14.75 1.59 12.77
N LEU A 160 -13.55 2.11 12.46
CA LEU A 160 -13.18 2.52 11.10
C LEU A 160 -13.08 1.34 10.12
N MET A 161 -12.82 0.14 10.64
CA MET A 161 -12.48 -1.05 9.85
C MET A 161 -13.41 -2.25 10.13
N ASP A 162 -14.40 -2.10 11.02
CA ASP A 162 -15.33 -3.18 11.38
C ASP A 162 -16.42 -3.38 10.33
N GLU A 163 -16.71 -4.63 9.95
CA GLU A 163 -17.81 -4.95 9.02
C GLU A 163 -17.79 -4.12 7.73
N MET A 164 -16.59 -3.87 7.20
CA MET A 164 -16.42 -3.09 5.98
C MET A 164 -16.73 -3.95 4.74
N PRO A 165 -17.39 -3.38 3.73
CA PRO A 165 -17.60 -4.04 2.44
C PRO A 165 -16.31 -4.00 1.61
N TRP A 166 -15.28 -4.73 2.05
CA TRP A 166 -13.98 -4.78 1.36
C TRP A 166 -14.14 -5.19 -0.10
N SER A 167 -13.33 -4.60 -0.98
CA SER A 167 -13.44 -4.78 -2.45
C SER A 167 -14.68 -4.12 -3.08
N SER A 168 -15.24 -3.09 -2.45
CA SER A 168 -16.26 -2.21 -3.02
C SER A 168 -15.74 -0.79 -3.21
N ASP A 169 -16.45 0.00 -4.01
CA ASP A 169 -16.16 1.41 -4.28
C ASP A 169 -16.58 2.37 -3.15
N SER A 170 -17.17 1.83 -2.08
CA SER A 170 -17.68 2.60 -0.94
C SER A 170 -16.73 2.66 0.25
N VAL A 171 -15.62 1.92 0.22
CA VAL A 171 -14.73 1.73 1.37
C VAL A 171 -14.15 3.05 1.87
N PHE A 172 -13.62 3.89 0.98
CA PHE A 172 -13.06 5.18 1.35
C PHE A 172 -14.08 6.12 1.99
N ASP A 173 -15.23 6.29 1.34
CA ASP A 173 -16.30 7.19 1.80
C ASP A 173 -16.86 6.72 3.15
N LEU A 174 -17.05 5.41 3.32
CA LEU A 174 -17.53 4.83 4.56
C LEU A 174 -16.52 5.00 5.71
N THR A 175 -15.22 4.81 5.46
CA THR A 175 -14.19 5.07 6.47
C THR A 175 -14.15 6.55 6.87
N CYS A 176 -14.25 7.48 5.91
CA CYS A 176 -14.32 8.91 6.19
C CYS A 176 -15.55 9.28 7.02
N HIS A 177 -16.71 8.75 6.64
CA HIS A 177 -17.97 8.98 7.35
C HIS A 177 -17.90 8.49 8.79
N ARG A 178 -17.41 7.26 9.00
CA ARG A 178 -17.27 6.68 10.35
C ARG A 178 -16.29 7.45 11.21
N ALA A 179 -15.17 7.90 10.64
CA ALA A 179 -14.20 8.72 11.37
C ALA A 179 -14.82 10.06 11.83
N GLN A 180 -15.59 10.72 10.97
CA GLN A 180 -16.29 11.95 11.32
C GLN A 180 -17.35 11.73 12.40
N GLN A 181 -18.11 10.64 12.34
CA GLN A 181 -19.15 10.31 13.34
C GLN A 181 -18.60 10.19 14.76
N VAL A 182 -17.36 9.74 14.91
CA VAL A 182 -16.68 9.58 16.20
C VAL A 182 -15.72 10.74 16.51
N GLY A 183 -15.80 11.84 15.75
CA GLY A 183 -15.07 13.08 16.01
C GLY A 183 -13.59 13.07 15.65
N LEU A 184 -13.13 12.12 14.84
CA LEU A 184 -11.74 12.08 14.37
C LEU A 184 -11.53 13.07 13.22
N ARG A 185 -10.41 13.79 13.25
CA ARG A 185 -10.00 14.66 12.14
C ARG A 185 -9.35 13.83 11.05
N VAL A 186 -9.91 13.89 9.86
CA VAL A 186 -9.43 13.16 8.68
C VAL A 186 -8.75 14.13 7.73
N ALA A 187 -7.56 13.77 7.24
CA ALA A 187 -6.95 14.39 6.07
C ALA A 187 -6.86 13.39 4.92
N THR A 188 -6.85 13.90 3.69
CA THR A 188 -6.77 13.09 2.48
C THR A 188 -5.55 13.47 1.65
N LEU A 189 -4.93 12.48 1.03
CA LEU A 189 -3.87 12.64 0.03
C LEU A 189 -4.48 12.67 -1.38
N PRO A 190 -3.71 13.04 -2.42
CA PRO A 190 -4.17 12.92 -3.80
C PRO A 190 -4.51 11.46 -4.18
N PRO A 191 -5.51 11.23 -5.04
CA PRO A 191 -5.88 9.89 -5.46
C PRO A 191 -4.80 9.22 -6.34
N MET A 192 -4.70 7.90 -6.25
CA MET A 192 -3.85 7.06 -7.10
C MET A 192 -4.61 5.88 -7.71
N GLU A 193 -4.12 5.38 -8.84
CA GLU A 193 -4.68 4.20 -9.52
C GLU A 193 -3.97 2.92 -9.01
N ASP A 194 -4.74 2.02 -8.38
CA ASP A 194 -4.30 0.65 -8.16
C ASP A 194 -4.33 -0.13 -9.49
N VAL A 195 -3.38 -1.04 -9.66
CA VAL A 195 -3.22 -1.77 -10.93
C VAL A 195 -3.66 -3.22 -10.81
N ASP A 196 -4.93 -3.48 -11.06
CA ASP A 196 -5.58 -4.79 -10.96
C ASP A 196 -6.09 -5.34 -12.28
N THR A 197 -6.26 -4.50 -13.29
CA THR A 197 -6.73 -4.87 -14.62
C THR A 197 -5.71 -4.53 -15.69
N ILE A 198 -5.91 -5.08 -16.89
CA ILE A 198 -5.07 -4.76 -18.05
C ILE A 198 -5.15 -3.28 -18.44
N LYS A 199 -6.31 -2.63 -18.20
CA LYS A 199 -6.50 -1.21 -18.50
C LYS A 199 -5.60 -0.35 -17.61
N GLU A 200 -5.62 -0.59 -16.30
CA GLU A 200 -4.75 0.12 -15.35
C GLU A 200 -3.27 -0.18 -15.62
N LEU A 201 -2.92 -1.41 -16.01
CA LEU A 201 -1.53 -1.74 -16.37
C LEU A 201 -1.07 -0.96 -17.62
N GLN A 202 -1.94 -0.77 -18.61
CA GLN A 202 -1.66 0.06 -19.78
C GLN A 202 -1.53 1.55 -19.43
N HIS A 203 -2.36 2.06 -18.52
CA HIS A 203 -2.23 3.42 -17.99
C HIS A 203 -0.87 3.61 -17.30
N LEU A 204 -0.47 2.68 -16.43
CA LEU A 204 0.84 2.69 -15.77
C LEU A 204 1.99 2.72 -16.79
N VAL A 205 1.95 1.89 -17.83
CA VAL A 205 2.97 1.90 -18.89
C VAL A 205 3.06 3.28 -19.55
N ASN A 206 1.94 3.92 -19.84
CA ASN A 206 1.91 5.25 -20.45
C ASN A 206 2.47 6.33 -19.52
N GLN A 207 2.13 6.29 -18.22
CA GLN A 207 2.68 7.20 -17.21
C GLN A 207 4.21 7.05 -17.10
N LEU A 208 4.71 5.81 -17.10
CA LEU A 208 6.15 5.54 -17.06
C LEU A 208 6.87 6.00 -18.33
N LYS A 209 6.21 5.98 -19.51
CA LYS A 209 6.74 6.51 -20.77
C LYS A 209 6.81 8.04 -20.79
N GLN A 210 5.81 8.74 -20.24
CA GLN A 210 5.78 10.20 -20.23
C GLN A 210 6.86 10.82 -19.35
N CYS A 211 7.38 10.07 -18.37
CA CYS A 211 8.54 10.46 -17.57
C CYS A 211 9.89 10.31 -18.31
N ALA A 212 9.92 9.87 -19.58
CA ALA A 212 11.11 9.45 -20.31
C ALA A 212 11.94 10.58 -20.95
N GLY A 213 12.41 11.53 -20.15
CA GLY A 213 13.78 12.04 -20.38
C GLY A 213 14.80 10.94 -20.06
N GLU A 214 14.56 10.22 -18.96
CA GLU A 214 15.25 9.00 -18.52
C GLU A 214 14.20 8.23 -17.72
N THR A 215 13.90 6.97 -18.04
CA THR A 215 12.83 6.24 -17.33
C THR A 215 13.20 6.15 -15.85
N ARG A 216 12.55 6.94 -14.97
CA ARG A 216 12.83 7.02 -13.52
C ARG A 216 12.88 5.62 -12.87
N TYR A 217 12.17 4.64 -13.45
CA TYR A 217 12.03 3.27 -12.97
C TYR A 217 12.21 2.21 -14.08
N PRO A 218 13.42 2.00 -14.61
CA PRO A 218 13.64 1.19 -15.81
C PRO A 218 13.34 -0.30 -15.58
N SER A 219 13.58 -0.81 -14.37
CA SER A 219 13.25 -2.20 -14.02
C SER A 219 11.75 -2.45 -13.96
N LEU A 220 10.98 -1.55 -13.37
CA LEU A 220 9.52 -1.67 -13.30
C LEU A 220 8.93 -1.58 -14.71
N PHE A 221 9.36 -0.57 -15.47
CA PHE A 221 8.90 -0.32 -16.83
C PHE A 221 9.06 -1.54 -17.74
N ARG A 222 10.25 -2.17 -17.76
CA ARG A 222 10.49 -3.37 -18.58
C ARG A 222 9.53 -4.52 -18.24
N THR A 223 9.27 -4.75 -16.95
CA THR A 223 8.36 -5.82 -16.53
C THR A 223 6.93 -5.55 -16.98
N VAL A 224 6.42 -4.32 -16.75
CA VAL A 224 5.03 -3.99 -17.10
C VAL A 224 4.81 -3.86 -18.61
N GLU A 225 5.80 -3.36 -19.35
CA GLU A 225 5.75 -3.29 -20.82
C GLU A 225 5.78 -4.69 -21.45
N HIS A 226 6.62 -5.59 -20.93
CA HIS A 226 6.64 -6.98 -21.38
C HIS A 226 5.29 -7.67 -21.13
N ALA A 227 4.70 -7.49 -19.95
CA ALA A 227 3.40 -8.06 -19.60
C ALA A 227 2.26 -7.57 -20.52
N VAL A 228 2.27 -6.29 -20.91
CA VAL A 228 1.29 -5.76 -21.87
C VAL A 228 1.53 -6.31 -23.29
N SER A 229 2.78 -6.53 -23.68
CA SER A 229 3.14 -6.96 -25.03
C SER A 229 2.84 -8.44 -25.33
N GLN A 230 2.80 -9.30 -24.31
CA GLN A 230 2.57 -10.75 -24.43
C GLN A 230 1.09 -11.16 -24.45
N ARG A 231 0.16 -10.20 -24.59
CA ARG A 231 -1.31 -10.37 -24.57
C ARG A 231 -1.89 -11.38 -25.58
N GLY A 232 -1.09 -11.98 -26.46
CA GLY A 232 -1.56 -12.84 -27.57
C GLY A 232 -0.91 -14.22 -27.70
N MET A 233 -0.17 -14.71 -26.70
CA MET A 233 0.52 -16.02 -26.78
C MET A 233 -0.06 -17.11 -25.86
N ALA A 234 -1.25 -16.92 -25.31
CA ALA A 234 -1.92 -17.89 -24.43
C ALA A 234 -3.24 -18.40 -25.03
#